data_AF-A0A817RZ82-F1
#
_entry.id   AF-A0A817RZ82-F1
#
_cell.length_a   1.000
_cell.length_b   1.000
_cell.length_c   1.000
_cell.angle_alpha   90.00
_cell.angle_beta   90.00
_cell.angle_gamma   90.00
#
_symmetry.space_group_name_H-M   'P 1'
#
loop_
_entity.id
_entity.type
_entity.pdbx_description
1 polymer ?
#
loop_
_entity_poly.entity_id
_entity_poly.type
_entity_poly.pdbx_seq_one_letter_code
_entity_poly.pdbx_strand_id
1 'polypeptide(L)'
;MIVGGLIAAFGLILYKVDKETLKNTLYRTRQFSIGVVFILLILCTGALVSRVFNFGSAKNAFSLRSSPMRTNFSLFYWKMSGANENFGDKLSHILLMSIVGPNLSLITAEEQSAYCKTPKLLAIGSIFQFSCENDVIWGSGVLDSATFPSKSYSKIMRTLDIRAVRGPRTRQFLMSTFNISVPEVYGDPALLLPYYLTGYKKASVPTILRLLILHFRDDTRGPSIAGNTPIVTINACLPWDQIINLILQSELVISTSLHGIIAAEAFGVPARVLVSPHVELFKFHDYFEGTQRKLRYANNLSEAIQMGGEIPMKLDLTKLRNAFPMDKFEAKS
;
A
#
# COMPACT_ATOMS: atom_id res chain seq x y z
N MET A 1 -38.19 -48.81 0.29
CA MET A 1 -37.79 -48.56 1.70
C MET A 1 -36.86 -47.36 1.70
N ILE A 2 -37.16 -46.16 2.19
CA ILE A 2 -38.22 -45.64 3.04
C ILE A 2 -38.62 -44.28 2.44
N VAL A 3 -39.71 -44.26 1.67
CA VAL A 3 -40.53 -43.07 1.40
C VAL A 3 -41.84 -43.41 2.08
N GLY A 4 -42.18 -42.73 3.18
CA GLY A 4 -43.40 -43.06 3.94
C GLY A 4 -43.40 -42.77 5.45
N GLY A 5 -42.41 -42.06 6.00
CA GLY A 5 -42.27 -41.90 7.46
C GLY A 5 -42.50 -40.50 8.04
N LEU A 6 -42.53 -39.42 7.26
CA LEU A 6 -42.45 -38.05 7.82
C LEU A 6 -43.47 -37.05 7.25
N ILE A 7 -44.50 -37.54 6.56
CA ILE A 7 -45.68 -36.74 6.17
C ILE A 7 -46.89 -37.06 7.09
N ALA A 8 -46.74 -38.00 8.04
CA ALA A 8 -47.81 -38.43 8.94
C ALA A 8 -47.80 -37.78 10.34
N ALA A 9 -46.95 -36.77 10.60
CA ALA A 9 -46.86 -36.13 11.93
C ALA A 9 -47.37 -34.67 11.99
N PHE A 10 -47.76 -34.07 10.85
CA PHE A 10 -48.31 -32.71 10.82
C PHE A 10 -49.80 -32.65 10.41
N GLY A 11 -50.45 -33.80 10.30
CA GLY A 11 -51.84 -33.94 9.85
C GLY A 11 -52.89 -34.09 10.96
N LEU A 12 -52.50 -34.22 12.24
CA LEU A 12 -53.45 -34.43 13.33
C LEU A 12 -52.97 -33.69 14.59
N ILE A 13 -53.46 -32.46 14.78
CA ILE A 13 -53.96 -31.85 16.04
C ILE A 13 -54.59 -30.53 15.59
N LEU A 14 -55.71 -30.65 14.87
CA LEU A 14 -56.69 -29.58 14.74
C LEU A 14 -57.98 -30.14 15.29
N TYR A 15 -58.10 -30.18 16.62
CA TYR A 15 -59.38 -30.36 17.26
C TYR A 15 -59.48 -29.46 18.50
N LYS A 16 -60.38 -28.49 18.39
CA LYS A 16 -60.98 -27.65 19.43
C LYS A 16 -60.03 -27.05 20.47
N VAL A 17 -59.59 -25.82 20.23
CA VAL A 17 -59.22 -24.90 21.31
C VAL A 17 -59.97 -23.59 21.12
N ASP A 18 -60.67 -23.23 22.18
CA ASP A 18 -61.63 -22.14 22.32
C ASP A 18 -60.94 -20.75 22.29
N LYS A 19 -61.67 -19.72 21.84
CA LYS A 19 -61.15 -18.35 21.61
C LYS A 19 -60.64 -17.66 22.88
N GLU A 20 -60.99 -18.18 24.06
CA GLU A 20 -60.55 -17.67 25.36
C GLU A 20 -59.15 -18.17 25.77
N THR A 21 -58.67 -19.33 25.29
CA THR A 21 -57.35 -19.86 25.66
C THR A 21 -56.21 -19.19 24.89
N LEU A 22 -56.48 -18.63 23.70
CA LEU A 22 -55.48 -17.95 22.86
C LEU A 22 -55.01 -16.60 23.42
N LYS A 23 -55.79 -15.98 24.32
CA LYS A 23 -55.45 -14.68 24.92
C LYS A 23 -54.41 -14.78 26.04
N ASN A 24 -54.27 -15.93 26.70
CA ASN A 24 -53.38 -16.09 27.85
C ASN A 24 -52.02 -16.76 27.54
N THR A 25 -51.76 -17.17 26.29
CA THR A 25 -50.43 -17.67 25.87
C THR A 25 -49.62 -16.63 25.08
N LEU A 26 -50.13 -15.40 24.96
CA LEU A 26 -49.42 -14.30 24.26
C LEU A 26 -48.36 -13.58 25.11
N TYR A 27 -48.11 -14.03 26.34
CA TYR A 27 -47.10 -13.43 27.23
C TYR A 27 -45.89 -14.32 27.52
N ARG A 28 -45.78 -15.51 26.91
CA ARG A 28 -44.65 -16.42 27.18
C ARG A 28 -44.32 -17.34 25.98
N THR A 29 -43.78 -16.78 24.90
CA THR A 29 -42.92 -17.48 23.89
C THR A 29 -42.41 -16.50 22.83
N ARG A 30 -41.80 -15.39 23.25
CA ARG A 30 -41.10 -14.45 22.36
C ARG A 30 -39.63 -14.88 22.14
N GLN A 31 -39.38 -16.12 21.71
CA GLN A 31 -38.04 -16.53 21.26
C GLN A 31 -38.00 -17.60 20.15
N PHE A 32 -39.10 -18.28 19.80
CA PHE A 32 -39.04 -19.35 18.79
C PHE A 32 -39.63 -19.00 17.40
N SER A 33 -40.28 -17.84 17.23
CA SER A 33 -40.95 -17.49 15.97
C SER A 33 -40.16 -16.56 15.03
N ILE A 34 -38.96 -16.10 15.42
CA ILE A 34 -38.11 -15.23 14.59
C ILE A 34 -37.20 -16.07 13.66
N GLY A 35 -36.78 -17.26 14.09
CA GLY A 35 -35.90 -18.13 13.31
C GLY A 35 -36.54 -18.72 12.04
N VAL A 36 -37.82 -19.08 12.09
CA VAL A 36 -38.51 -19.70 10.95
C VAL A 36 -38.88 -18.68 9.87
N VAL A 37 -39.18 -17.44 10.27
CA VAL A 37 -39.46 -16.34 9.32
C VAL A 37 -38.18 -15.88 8.62
N PHE A 38 -37.02 -15.91 9.29
CA PHE A 38 -35.73 -15.57 8.67
C PHE A 38 -35.28 -16.59 7.61
N ILE A 39 -35.53 -17.89 7.84
CA ILE A 39 -35.14 -18.95 6.89
C ILE A 39 -36.03 -18.94 5.63
N LEU A 40 -37.32 -18.61 5.76
CA LEU A 40 -38.24 -18.47 4.61
C LEU A 40 -37.95 -17.22 3.75
N LEU A 41 -37.47 -16.13 4.36
CA LEU A 41 -37.04 -14.92 3.64
C LEU A 41 -35.72 -15.11 2.87
N ILE A 42 -34.80 -15.92 3.38
CA ILE A 42 -33.55 -16.27 2.68
C ILE A 42 -33.83 -17.19 1.48
N LEU A 43 -34.79 -18.11 1.59
CA LEU A 43 -35.14 -19.00 0.48
C LEU A 43 -35.97 -18.31 -0.63
N CYS A 44 -36.79 -17.30 -0.30
CA CYS A 44 -37.56 -16.56 -1.31
C CYS A 44 -36.74 -15.47 -2.05
N THR A 45 -35.66 -14.98 -1.45
CA THR A 45 -34.75 -14.01 -2.11
C THR A 45 -33.71 -14.69 -3.02
N GLY A 46 -33.32 -15.93 -2.70
CA GLY A 46 -32.43 -16.74 -3.55
C GLY A 46 -33.03 -17.14 -4.90
N ALA A 47 -34.35 -17.27 -5.01
CA ALA A 47 -35.04 -17.65 -6.25
C ALA A 47 -35.39 -16.47 -7.17
N LEU A 48 -35.34 -15.23 -6.67
CA LEU A 48 -35.69 -14.03 -7.44
C LEU A 48 -34.46 -13.31 -8.04
N VAL A 49 -33.28 -13.49 -7.46
CA VAL A 49 -32.03 -12.88 -7.96
C VAL A 49 -31.47 -13.61 -9.19
N SER A 50 -31.87 -14.86 -9.45
CA SER A 50 -31.44 -15.59 -10.66
C SER A 50 -32.25 -15.28 -11.93
N ARG A 51 -33.26 -14.39 -11.87
CA ARG A 51 -34.19 -14.12 -12.99
C ARG A 51 -34.20 -12.69 -13.54
N VAL A 52 -33.38 -11.76 -13.02
CA VAL A 52 -33.41 -10.34 -13.45
C VAL A 52 -32.17 -9.89 -14.25
N PHE A 53 -31.10 -10.67 -14.32
CA PHE A 53 -29.92 -10.29 -15.11
C PHE A 53 -29.50 -11.39 -16.09
N ASN A 54 -30.24 -11.46 -17.20
CA ASN A 54 -29.73 -12.09 -18.42
C ASN A 54 -30.13 -11.22 -19.61
N PHE A 55 -29.22 -10.35 -20.04
CA PHE A 55 -29.24 -9.76 -21.38
C PHE A 55 -27.81 -9.48 -21.84
N GLY A 56 -27.49 -10.03 -23.02
CA GLY A 56 -26.50 -9.45 -23.93
C GLY A 56 -25.11 -10.07 -23.91
N SER A 57 -24.90 -11.04 -24.81
CA SER A 57 -23.58 -11.50 -25.19
C SER A 57 -22.72 -10.36 -25.75
N ALA A 58 -21.57 -10.11 -25.12
CA ALA A 58 -20.37 -9.64 -25.80
C ALA A 58 -19.24 -10.58 -25.41
N LYS A 59 -19.02 -11.60 -26.25
CA LYS A 59 -17.84 -12.45 -26.22
C LYS A 59 -16.63 -11.57 -26.53
N ASN A 60 -15.95 -11.11 -25.48
CA ASN A 60 -14.52 -10.83 -25.49
C ASN A 60 -14.00 -11.21 -24.10
N ALA A 61 -14.07 -12.51 -23.81
CA ALA A 61 -13.30 -13.11 -22.75
C ALA A 61 -11.82 -12.99 -23.16
N PHE A 62 -11.09 -12.07 -22.54
CA PHE A 62 -9.64 -12.18 -22.51
C PHE A 62 -9.34 -13.41 -21.63
N SER A 63 -9.22 -14.57 -22.26
CA SER A 63 -8.76 -15.76 -21.55
C SER A 63 -7.32 -15.49 -21.15
N LEU A 64 -7.10 -15.11 -19.91
CA LEU A 64 -5.81 -15.28 -19.27
C LEU A 64 -5.53 -16.78 -19.27
N ARG A 65 -4.80 -17.25 -20.28
CA ARG A 65 -4.08 -18.52 -20.19
C ARG A 65 -3.24 -18.40 -18.93
N SER A 66 -3.63 -19.09 -17.87
CA SER A 66 -2.79 -19.33 -16.71
C SER A 66 -1.67 -20.29 -17.13
N SER A 67 -0.70 -19.75 -17.87
CA SER A 67 0.63 -20.33 -17.87
C SER A 67 1.11 -20.29 -16.41
N PRO A 68 1.59 -21.41 -15.84
CA PRO A 68 2.21 -21.35 -14.52
C PRO A 68 3.41 -20.41 -14.63
N MET A 69 3.36 -19.25 -13.96
CA MET A 69 4.52 -18.36 -13.82
C MET A 69 5.63 -19.19 -13.16
N ARG A 70 6.66 -19.51 -13.95
CA ARG A 70 7.75 -20.42 -13.54
C ARG A 70 8.89 -19.73 -12.78
N THR A 71 8.81 -18.43 -12.51
CA THR A 71 9.88 -17.68 -11.87
C THR A 71 9.39 -16.99 -10.60
N ASN A 72 9.97 -17.37 -9.46
CA ASN A 72 9.83 -16.62 -8.21
C ASN A 72 10.34 -15.19 -8.42
N PHE A 73 9.55 -14.20 -8.00
CA PHE A 73 9.93 -12.80 -8.04
C PHE A 73 10.65 -12.45 -6.75
N SER A 74 11.97 -12.25 -6.78
CA SER A 74 12.72 -11.89 -5.59
C SER A 74 12.71 -10.37 -5.36
N LEU A 75 12.26 -9.93 -4.19
CA LEU A 75 12.33 -8.54 -3.73
C LEU A 75 13.34 -8.43 -2.59
N PHE A 76 14.27 -7.48 -2.69
CA PHE A 76 15.04 -7.07 -1.52
C PHE A 76 14.12 -6.37 -0.52
N TYR A 77 14.09 -6.88 0.70
CA TYR A 77 13.24 -6.37 1.75
C TYR A 77 14.09 -5.94 2.94
N TRP A 78 14.20 -4.62 3.13
CA TRP A 78 14.84 -4.08 4.31
C TRP A 78 13.96 -4.30 5.53
N LYS A 79 14.50 -4.97 6.55
CA LYS A 79 13.83 -5.24 7.81
C LYS A 79 14.74 -4.82 8.95
N MET A 80 14.24 -3.99 9.85
CA MET A 80 14.94 -3.63 11.07
C MET A 80 14.77 -4.76 12.10
N SER A 81 15.88 -5.25 12.65
CA SER A 81 15.83 -6.29 13.68
C SER A 81 15.21 -5.76 14.97
N GLY A 82 14.29 -6.52 15.57
CA GLY A 82 13.77 -6.28 16.93
C GLY A 82 12.82 -5.09 17.14
N ALA A 83 12.37 -4.41 16.09
CA ALA A 83 11.46 -3.26 16.19
C ALA A 83 10.26 -3.36 15.24
N ASN A 84 9.23 -2.56 15.50
CA ASN A 84 8.17 -2.33 14.52
C ASN A 84 8.79 -1.74 13.24
N GLU A 85 8.73 -2.47 12.12
CA GLU A 85 7.74 -2.08 11.12
C GLU A 85 7.83 -0.69 10.47
N ASN A 86 8.97 -0.14 10.03
CA ASN A 86 8.93 1.18 9.38
C ASN A 86 8.07 1.14 8.10
N PHE A 87 7.05 2.00 8.05
CA PHE A 87 6.05 2.09 6.99
C PHE A 87 6.68 2.14 5.60
N GLY A 88 7.70 2.96 5.42
CA GLY A 88 8.37 3.12 4.13
C GLY A 88 8.95 1.83 3.58
N ASP A 89 9.57 1.01 4.44
CA ASP A 89 10.20 -0.25 4.04
C ASP A 89 9.13 -1.29 3.71
N LYS A 90 7.99 -1.24 4.42
CA LYS A 90 6.82 -2.12 4.20
C LYS A 90 6.18 -1.90 2.82
N LEU A 91 6.15 -0.67 2.32
CA LEU A 91 5.45 -0.32 1.08
C LEU A 91 5.92 -1.12 -0.14
N SER A 92 7.22 -1.46 -0.22
CA SER A 92 7.77 -2.27 -1.31
C SER A 92 7.08 -3.63 -1.39
N HIS A 93 6.99 -4.32 -0.26
CA HIS A 93 6.32 -5.61 -0.14
C HIS A 93 4.83 -5.50 -0.45
N ILE A 94 4.12 -4.52 0.12
CA ILE A 94 2.67 -4.36 -0.10
C ILE A 94 2.35 -4.12 -1.58
N LEU A 95 3.09 -3.22 -2.23
CA LEU A 95 2.91 -2.93 -3.64
C LEU A 95 3.23 -4.16 -4.50
N LEU A 96 4.39 -4.78 -4.29
CA LEU A 96 4.81 -5.91 -5.12
C LEU A 96 3.90 -7.13 -4.93
N MET A 97 3.46 -7.43 -3.71
CA MET A 97 2.49 -8.49 -3.45
C MET A 97 1.18 -8.26 -4.22
N SER A 98 0.76 -7.00 -4.35
CA SER A 98 -0.43 -6.64 -5.14
C SER A 98 -0.22 -6.73 -6.65
N ILE A 99 1.03 -6.70 -7.13
CA ILE A 99 1.38 -6.82 -8.57
C ILE A 99 1.58 -8.28 -8.98
N VAL A 100 2.36 -9.04 -8.22
CA VAL A 100 2.83 -10.39 -8.62
C VAL A 100 2.24 -11.52 -7.78
N GLY A 101 1.48 -11.19 -6.74
CA GLY A 101 0.78 -12.16 -5.91
C GLY A 101 1.71 -13.14 -5.18
N PRO A 102 1.30 -14.40 -5.00
CA PRO A 102 1.99 -15.37 -4.15
C PRO A 102 3.38 -15.80 -4.66
N ASN A 103 3.78 -15.37 -5.86
CA ASN A 103 5.10 -15.67 -6.42
C ASN A 103 6.20 -14.74 -5.88
N LEU A 104 5.86 -13.76 -5.04
CA LEU A 104 6.82 -12.86 -4.41
C LEU A 104 7.62 -13.61 -3.33
N SER A 105 8.95 -13.64 -3.49
CA SER A 105 9.91 -14.11 -2.49
C SER A 105 10.67 -12.93 -1.91
N LEU A 106 10.79 -12.85 -0.59
CA LEU A 106 11.54 -11.78 0.08
C LEU A 106 12.97 -12.23 0.36
N ILE A 107 13.93 -11.34 0.13
CA ILE A 107 15.34 -11.51 0.46
C ILE A 107 15.73 -10.40 1.44
N THR A 108 16.13 -10.76 2.66
CA THR A 108 16.55 -9.81 3.70
C THR A 108 18.07 -9.75 3.83
N ALA A 109 18.59 -8.70 4.48
CA ALA A 109 20.02 -8.53 4.74
C ALA A 109 20.52 -9.38 5.94
N GLU A 110 19.63 -10.06 6.66
CA GLU A 110 19.96 -10.84 7.87
C GLU A 110 20.83 -12.07 7.53
N GLU A 111 20.71 -12.61 6.31
CA GLU A 111 21.51 -13.73 5.83
C GLU A 111 22.38 -13.31 4.63
N GLN A 112 23.66 -13.04 4.90
CA GLN A 112 24.64 -12.66 3.87
C GLN A 112 24.70 -13.68 2.71
N SER A 113 24.44 -14.96 3.01
CA SER A 113 24.45 -16.01 2.00
C SER A 113 23.27 -15.92 1.02
N ALA A 114 22.06 -15.55 1.45
CA ALA A 114 20.90 -15.47 0.55
C ALA A 114 20.89 -14.15 -0.23
N TYR A 115 21.34 -13.09 0.42
CA TYR A 115 21.22 -11.70 -0.03
C TYR A 115 21.78 -11.38 -1.42
N CYS A 116 22.93 -11.95 -1.81
CA CYS A 116 23.57 -11.72 -3.13
C CYS A 116 23.61 -12.95 -4.05
N LYS A 117 22.91 -14.04 -3.75
CA LYS A 117 22.97 -15.28 -4.57
C LYS A 117 22.07 -15.26 -5.80
N THR A 118 20.97 -14.53 -5.74
CA THR A 118 19.98 -14.48 -6.82
C THR A 118 19.65 -13.03 -7.18
N PRO A 119 19.53 -12.69 -8.47
CA PRO A 119 19.04 -11.39 -8.89
C PRO A 119 17.71 -11.06 -8.22
N LYS A 120 17.59 -9.85 -7.70
CA LYS A 120 16.37 -9.37 -7.02
C LYS A 120 16.02 -7.96 -7.45
N LEU A 121 14.77 -7.58 -7.21
CA LEU A 121 14.31 -6.22 -7.35
C LEU A 121 14.65 -5.40 -6.10
N LEU A 122 15.18 -4.20 -6.30
CA LEU A 122 15.17 -3.14 -5.30
C LEU A 122 14.14 -2.10 -5.75
N ALA A 123 13.08 -1.94 -4.95
CA ALA A 123 12.01 -0.99 -5.21
C ALA A 123 11.62 -0.27 -3.92
N ILE A 124 11.32 1.03 -4.05
CA ILE A 124 10.93 1.93 -2.96
C ILE A 124 12.07 2.15 -1.93
N GLY A 125 12.20 3.38 -1.45
CA GLY A 125 13.13 3.72 -0.38
C GLY A 125 14.59 3.95 -0.80
N SER A 126 15.44 4.08 0.21
CA SER A 126 16.86 4.45 0.07
C SER A 126 17.77 3.25 0.32
N ILE A 127 17.61 2.22 -0.52
CA ILE A 127 18.21 0.89 -0.33
C ILE A 127 19.25 0.55 -1.39
N PHE A 128 19.71 1.54 -2.18
CA PHE A 128 20.65 1.31 -3.28
C PHE A 128 21.97 0.67 -2.83
N GLN A 129 22.43 0.98 -1.61
CA GLN A 129 23.60 0.34 -1.00
C GLN A 129 23.41 -1.16 -0.78
N PHE A 130 22.19 -1.67 -0.94
CA PHE A 130 21.88 -3.08 -0.81
C PHE A 130 21.77 -3.83 -2.15
N SER A 131 22.25 -3.22 -3.23
CA SER A 131 22.31 -3.88 -4.54
C SER A 131 23.45 -4.91 -4.58
N CYS A 132 23.22 -6.02 -5.26
CA CYS A 132 24.21 -7.01 -5.66
C CYS A 132 24.32 -7.05 -7.20
N GLU A 133 25.25 -7.84 -7.73
CA GLU A 133 25.42 -7.96 -9.19
C GLU A 133 24.14 -8.47 -9.85
N ASN A 134 23.79 -7.87 -11.00
CA ASN A 134 22.60 -8.21 -11.81
C ASN A 134 21.24 -7.92 -11.17
N ASP A 135 21.20 -7.20 -10.04
CA ASP A 135 19.94 -6.76 -9.46
C ASP A 135 19.22 -5.76 -10.38
N VAL A 136 17.90 -5.72 -10.23
CA VAL A 136 17.03 -4.82 -10.98
C VAL A 136 16.62 -3.67 -10.06
N ILE A 137 16.67 -2.43 -10.55
CA ILE A 137 16.28 -1.25 -9.80
C ILE A 137 15.01 -0.65 -10.39
N TRP A 138 13.98 -0.47 -9.56
CA TRP A 138 12.74 0.22 -9.93
C TRP A 138 12.38 1.28 -8.89
N GLY A 139 12.85 2.50 -9.14
CA GLY A 139 12.48 3.72 -8.42
C GLY A 139 13.09 3.86 -7.01
N SER A 140 13.98 2.94 -6.62
CA SER A 140 14.81 3.11 -5.42
C SER A 140 15.79 4.29 -5.59
N GLY A 141 16.17 4.89 -4.47
CA GLY A 141 17.08 6.04 -4.40
C GLY A 141 18.33 5.75 -3.57
N VAL A 142 19.32 6.64 -3.68
CA VAL A 142 20.45 6.68 -2.74
C VAL A 142 20.05 7.43 -1.48
N LEU A 143 20.46 6.95 -0.30
CA LEU A 143 20.15 7.61 0.98
C LEU A 143 20.82 8.98 1.07
N ASP A 144 22.14 8.97 0.85
CA ASP A 144 22.99 10.16 0.79
C ASP A 144 24.21 9.83 -0.07
N SER A 145 24.46 10.68 -1.07
CA SER A 145 25.60 10.54 -1.97
C SER A 145 26.95 10.68 -1.26
N ALA A 146 27.01 11.43 -0.16
CA ALA A 146 28.25 11.68 0.58
C ALA A 146 28.72 10.45 1.38
N THR A 147 27.78 9.64 1.86
CA THR A 147 28.05 8.47 2.69
C THR A 147 28.00 7.15 1.92
N PHE A 148 27.71 7.19 0.62
CA PHE A 148 27.64 6.00 -0.22
C PHE A 148 29.05 5.36 -0.41
N PRO A 149 29.22 4.06 -0.16
CA PRO A 149 30.52 3.36 -0.25
C PRO A 149 30.97 3.11 -1.71
N SER A 150 31.22 4.17 -2.47
CA SER A 150 31.41 4.14 -3.93
C SER A 150 32.50 3.18 -4.42
N LYS A 151 33.69 3.18 -3.81
CA LYS A 151 34.82 2.37 -4.30
C LYS A 151 34.51 0.87 -4.32
N SER A 152 33.89 0.34 -3.26
CA SER A 152 33.58 -1.09 -3.12
C SER A 152 32.41 -1.54 -4.01
N TYR A 153 31.57 -0.62 -4.48
CA TYR A 153 30.37 -0.94 -5.25
C TYR A 153 30.53 -0.78 -6.76
N SER A 154 31.66 -0.25 -7.23
CA SER A 154 31.88 0.05 -8.66
C SER A 154 31.63 -1.11 -9.62
N LYS A 155 32.01 -2.34 -9.25
CA LYS A 155 31.76 -3.56 -10.04
C LYS A 155 30.28 -3.92 -10.07
N ILE A 156 29.64 -3.89 -8.90
CA ILE A 156 28.21 -4.19 -8.74
C ILE A 156 27.36 -3.22 -9.57
N MET A 157 27.65 -1.93 -9.47
CA MET A 157 26.87 -0.87 -10.14
C MET A 157 26.82 -1.03 -11.66
N ARG A 158 27.84 -1.61 -12.28
CA ARG A 158 27.93 -1.79 -13.74
C ARG A 158 27.09 -2.95 -14.26
N THR A 159 26.61 -3.84 -13.40
CA THR A 159 25.80 -5.00 -13.82
C THR A 159 24.31 -4.82 -13.51
N LEU A 160 23.93 -3.73 -12.85
CA LEU A 160 22.55 -3.45 -12.50
C LEU A 160 21.68 -3.19 -13.74
N ASP A 161 20.46 -3.72 -13.72
CA ASP A 161 19.40 -3.36 -14.67
C ASP A 161 18.57 -2.22 -14.05
N ILE A 162 18.86 -0.97 -14.42
CA ILE A 162 18.19 0.20 -13.86
C ILE A 162 17.02 0.60 -14.74
N ARG A 163 15.80 0.39 -14.24
CA ARG A 163 14.55 0.71 -14.96
C ARG A 163 14.01 2.10 -14.63
N ALA A 164 14.13 2.48 -13.36
CA ALA A 164 13.76 3.78 -12.85
C ALA A 164 14.56 4.06 -11.58
N VAL A 165 14.73 5.33 -11.25
CA VAL A 165 15.29 5.77 -9.95
C VAL A 165 14.37 6.80 -9.32
N ARG A 166 14.48 7.03 -8.01
CA ARG A 166 13.59 7.96 -7.31
C ARG A 166 13.56 9.36 -7.94
N GLY A 167 14.72 9.88 -8.34
CA GLY A 167 14.85 11.20 -8.93
C GLY A 167 16.20 11.50 -9.59
N PRO A 168 16.36 12.74 -10.09
CA PRO A 168 17.51 13.14 -10.89
C PRO A 168 18.82 13.20 -10.09
N ARG A 169 18.79 13.38 -8.76
CA ARG A 169 20.02 13.40 -7.96
C ARG A 169 20.61 12.02 -7.82
N THR A 170 19.76 11.01 -7.57
CA THR A 170 20.18 9.61 -7.60
C THR A 170 20.75 9.27 -8.98
N ARG A 171 20.04 9.64 -10.06
CA ARG A 171 20.53 9.42 -11.43
C ARG A 171 21.91 10.04 -11.67
N GLN A 172 22.06 11.32 -11.37
CA GLN A 172 23.30 12.06 -11.58
C GLN A 172 24.45 11.44 -10.80
N PHE A 173 24.22 11.11 -9.52
CA PHE A 173 25.22 10.46 -8.68
C PHE A 173 25.70 9.14 -9.28
N LEU A 174 24.79 8.28 -9.75
CA LEU A 174 25.13 6.99 -10.33
C LEU A 174 25.95 7.16 -11.61
N MET A 175 25.54 8.06 -12.50
CA MET A 175 26.23 8.36 -13.75
C MET A 175 27.63 8.92 -13.49
N SER A 176 27.77 9.93 -12.62
CA SER A 176 29.06 10.58 -12.36
C SER A 176 30.04 9.72 -11.59
N THR A 177 29.55 8.86 -10.70
CA THR A 177 30.41 8.07 -9.80
C THR A 177 30.81 6.74 -10.40
N PHE A 178 29.91 6.10 -11.15
CA PHE A 178 30.14 4.73 -11.66
C PHE A 178 30.29 4.65 -13.18
N ASN A 179 30.04 5.75 -13.89
CA ASN A 179 30.06 5.81 -15.36
C ASN A 179 29.12 4.76 -15.98
N ILE A 180 27.88 4.71 -15.47
CA ILE A 180 26.81 3.82 -15.95
C ILE A 180 25.67 4.62 -16.57
N SER A 181 24.96 4.01 -17.52
CA SER A 181 23.74 4.60 -18.08
C SER A 181 22.57 4.42 -17.12
N VAL A 182 21.80 5.47 -16.92
CA VAL A 182 20.59 5.46 -16.09
C VAL A 182 19.47 6.17 -16.88
N PRO A 183 18.30 5.54 -17.07
CA PRO A 183 17.22 6.14 -17.84
C PRO A 183 16.61 7.35 -17.12
N GLU A 184 16.04 8.28 -17.89
CA GLU A 184 15.27 9.42 -17.36
C GLU A 184 13.83 9.00 -17.01
N VAL A 185 13.71 7.92 -16.24
CA VAL A 185 12.46 7.47 -15.65
C VAL A 185 12.54 7.67 -14.15
N TYR A 186 11.74 8.59 -13.64
CA TYR A 186 11.77 9.01 -12.24
C TYR A 186 10.49 8.63 -11.50
N GLY A 187 10.63 8.50 -10.19
CA GLY A 187 9.52 8.33 -9.26
C GLY A 187 9.73 7.17 -8.30
N ASP A 188 9.16 7.32 -7.11
CA ASP A 188 9.06 6.23 -6.14
C ASP A 188 7.83 5.36 -6.49
N PRO A 189 7.96 4.03 -6.58
CA PRO A 189 6.84 3.15 -6.91
C PRO A 189 5.66 3.23 -5.94
N ALA A 190 5.83 3.72 -4.70
CA ALA A 190 4.72 4.00 -3.79
C ALA A 190 3.70 4.99 -4.38
N LEU A 191 4.06 5.80 -5.38
CA LEU A 191 3.11 6.62 -6.13
C LEU A 191 2.05 5.80 -6.89
N LEU A 192 2.31 4.51 -7.11
CA LEU A 192 1.40 3.61 -7.80
C LEU A 192 0.42 2.91 -6.84
N LEU A 193 0.52 3.12 -5.51
CA LEU A 193 -0.37 2.48 -4.53
C LEU A 193 -1.87 2.59 -4.90
N PRO A 194 -2.42 3.73 -5.34
CA PRO A 194 -3.86 3.82 -5.69
C PRO A 194 -4.29 2.92 -6.84
N TYR A 195 -3.37 2.51 -7.72
CA TYR A 195 -3.67 1.60 -8.84
C TYR A 195 -3.85 0.15 -8.39
N TYR A 196 -3.21 -0.23 -7.29
CA TYR A 196 -3.17 -1.61 -6.80
C TYR A 196 -3.96 -1.82 -5.50
N LEU A 197 -4.10 -0.76 -4.69
CA LEU A 197 -4.89 -0.74 -3.46
C LEU A 197 -6.26 -0.10 -3.69
N THR A 198 -7.05 -0.63 -4.63
CA THR A 198 -8.29 0.01 -5.12
C THR A 198 -9.40 0.18 -4.07
N GLY A 199 -9.33 -0.56 -2.96
CA GLY A 199 -10.21 -0.42 -1.81
C GLY A 199 -9.91 0.81 -0.93
N TYR A 200 -8.74 1.41 -1.09
CA TYR A 200 -8.26 2.55 -0.32
C TYR A 200 -8.49 3.83 -1.12
N LYS A 201 -9.43 4.66 -0.67
CA LYS A 201 -9.81 5.92 -1.34
C LYS A 201 -9.87 7.07 -0.36
N LYS A 202 -9.45 8.25 -0.82
CA LYS A 202 -9.52 9.49 -0.04
C LYS A 202 -10.97 9.76 0.36
N ALA A 203 -11.19 10.11 1.62
CA ALA A 203 -12.50 10.48 2.12
C ALA A 203 -13.02 11.74 1.41
N SER A 204 -14.31 11.75 1.03
CA SER A 204 -14.94 12.93 0.46
C SER A 204 -15.06 14.08 1.47
N VAL A 205 -15.19 13.74 2.75
CA VAL A 205 -15.19 14.67 3.88
C VAL A 205 -14.12 14.19 4.87
N PRO A 206 -13.00 14.92 5.02
CA PRO A 206 -11.97 14.57 6.00
C PRO A 206 -12.50 14.62 7.42
N THR A 207 -12.13 13.65 8.25
CA THR A 207 -12.41 13.62 9.70
C THR A 207 -11.20 14.06 10.53
N ILE A 208 -10.02 14.07 9.92
CA ILE A 208 -8.76 14.53 10.52
C ILE A 208 -8.34 15.80 9.79
N LEU A 209 -8.33 16.93 10.49
CA LEU A 209 -7.88 18.19 9.88
C LEU A 209 -6.39 18.12 9.51
N ARG A 210 -5.58 17.53 10.41
CA ARG A 210 -4.13 17.47 10.26
C ARG A 210 -3.58 16.18 10.86
N LEU A 211 -2.79 15.48 10.07
CA LEU A 211 -2.03 14.31 10.51
C LEU A 211 -0.54 14.64 10.46
N LEU A 212 0.16 14.43 11.56
CA LEU A 212 1.62 14.45 11.63
C LEU A 212 2.16 13.02 11.62
N ILE A 213 2.93 12.69 10.59
CA ILE A 213 3.64 11.41 10.48
C ILE A 213 5.12 11.64 10.81
N LEU A 214 5.54 11.14 11.96
CA LEU A 214 6.92 11.22 12.42
C LEU A 214 7.76 10.10 11.79
N HIS A 215 8.99 10.42 11.41
CA HIS A 215 9.99 9.44 11.02
C HIS A 215 10.29 8.50 12.20
N PHE A 216 10.67 7.25 11.91
CA PHE A 216 10.85 6.23 12.95
C PHE A 216 11.92 6.58 14.00
N ARG A 217 12.87 7.47 13.65
CA ARG A 217 13.92 7.96 14.55
C ARG A 217 13.51 9.19 15.36
N ASP A 218 12.41 9.83 15.02
CA ASP A 218 11.94 11.01 15.75
C ASP A 218 11.26 10.61 17.06
N ASP A 219 11.34 11.51 18.04
CA ASP A 219 10.65 11.38 19.31
C ASP A 219 9.14 11.26 19.10
N THR A 220 8.52 10.21 19.65
CA THR A 220 7.09 9.93 19.51
C THR A 220 6.20 10.99 20.15
N ARG A 221 6.74 11.83 21.04
CA ARG A 221 6.03 13.01 21.58
C ARG A 221 5.75 14.05 20.50
N GLY A 222 6.55 14.09 19.43
CA GLY A 222 6.46 15.07 18.35
C GLY A 222 6.84 16.49 18.77
N PRO A 223 6.90 17.44 17.83
CA PRO A 223 7.12 18.85 18.13
C PRO A 223 5.93 19.43 18.90
N SER A 224 6.21 20.22 19.94
CA SER A 224 5.17 20.94 20.67
C SER A 224 4.53 22.02 19.80
N ILE A 225 3.21 22.13 19.86
CA ILE A 225 2.48 23.31 19.35
C ILE A 225 2.10 24.16 20.55
N ALA A 226 2.25 25.47 20.43
CA ALA A 226 1.61 26.40 21.34
C ALA A 226 0.09 26.40 21.10
N GLY A 227 -0.69 26.06 22.13
CA GLY A 227 -2.16 26.09 22.10
C GLY A 227 -2.85 24.80 21.64
N ASN A 228 -4.19 24.83 21.59
CA ASN A 228 -5.07 23.69 21.28
C ASN A 228 -5.24 23.43 19.77
N THR A 229 -4.16 23.44 18.98
CA THR A 229 -4.30 23.12 17.54
C THR A 229 -4.58 21.62 17.39
N PRO A 230 -5.72 21.22 16.81
CA PRO A 230 -6.04 19.80 16.64
C PRO A 230 -5.11 19.19 15.58
N ILE A 231 -4.25 18.27 16.04
CA ILE A 231 -3.39 17.45 15.20
C ILE A 231 -3.36 16.03 15.74
N VAL A 232 -3.47 15.06 14.84
CA VAL A 232 -3.24 13.65 15.16
C VAL A 232 -1.77 13.37 14.86
N THR A 233 -1.01 12.91 15.85
CA THR A 233 0.42 12.58 15.67
C THR A 233 0.61 11.08 15.74
N ILE A 234 1.29 10.52 14.74
CA ILE A 234 1.65 9.11 14.68
C ILE A 234 3.13 8.94 14.34
N ASN A 235 3.67 7.77 14.68
CA ASN A 235 4.99 7.35 14.23
C ASN A 235 4.86 6.44 12.99
N ALA A 236 5.83 6.52 12.07
CA ALA A 236 5.89 5.68 10.88
C ALA A 236 6.01 4.16 11.18
N CYS A 237 6.13 3.75 12.44
CA CYS A 237 6.13 2.35 12.86
C CYS A 237 4.73 1.77 13.18
N LEU A 238 3.64 2.54 12.98
CA LEU A 238 2.29 1.96 13.03
C LEU A 238 2.06 0.98 11.87
N PRO A 239 1.09 0.04 12.00
CA PRO A 239 0.70 -0.83 10.89
C PRO A 239 0.38 -0.03 9.62
N TRP A 240 0.86 -0.51 8.48
CA TRP A 240 0.82 0.23 7.21
C TRP A 240 -0.61 0.63 6.81
N ASP A 241 -1.57 -0.25 7.05
CA ASP A 241 -2.98 -0.08 6.71
C ASP A 241 -3.63 0.99 7.58
N GLN A 242 -3.26 1.06 8.86
CA GLN A 242 -3.67 2.12 9.76
C GLN A 242 -3.12 3.48 9.31
N ILE A 243 -1.84 3.55 8.91
CA ILE A 243 -1.22 4.78 8.40
C ILE A 243 -1.94 5.25 7.14
N ILE A 244 -2.19 4.34 6.17
CA ILE A 244 -2.96 4.68 4.96
C ILE A 244 -4.36 5.17 5.33
N ASN A 245 -5.09 4.48 6.20
CA ASN A 245 -6.44 4.92 6.60
C ASN A 245 -6.45 6.32 7.23
N LEU A 246 -5.47 6.63 8.09
CA LEU A 246 -5.33 7.97 8.69
C LEU A 246 -5.02 9.02 7.61
N ILE A 247 -4.12 8.72 6.66
CA ILE A 247 -3.82 9.60 5.53
C ILE A 247 -5.10 9.89 4.74
N LEU A 248 -5.89 8.88 4.41
CA LEU A 248 -7.11 9.02 3.59
C LEU A 248 -8.22 9.80 4.28
N GLN A 249 -8.23 9.83 5.61
CA GLN A 249 -9.15 10.61 6.43
C GLN A 249 -8.66 12.04 6.69
N SER A 250 -7.44 12.38 6.25
CA SER A 250 -6.80 13.65 6.52
C SER A 250 -7.05 14.70 5.45
N GLU A 251 -7.24 15.95 5.88
CA GLU A 251 -7.25 17.12 5.00
C GLU A 251 -5.82 17.53 4.61
N LEU A 252 -4.89 17.47 5.56
CA LEU A 252 -3.47 17.77 5.37
C LEU A 252 -2.58 16.75 6.10
N VAL A 253 -1.58 16.22 5.39
CA VAL A 253 -0.51 15.42 5.99
C VAL A 253 0.74 16.28 6.13
N ILE A 254 1.28 16.34 7.34
CA ILE A 254 2.59 16.92 7.64
C ILE A 254 3.50 15.74 8.01
N SER A 255 4.71 15.69 7.47
CA SER A 255 5.56 14.52 7.70
C SER A 255 7.04 14.85 7.73
N THR A 256 7.74 14.26 8.70
CA THR A 256 9.21 14.18 8.72
C THR A 256 9.70 12.90 8.03
N SER A 257 8.80 11.96 7.70
CA SER A 257 9.07 10.78 6.89
C SER A 257 8.79 11.04 5.41
N LEU A 258 9.74 10.70 4.53
CA LEU A 258 9.55 10.84 3.08
C LEU A 258 8.37 10.00 2.58
N HIS A 259 8.22 8.75 3.03
CA HIS A 259 7.13 7.89 2.57
C HIS A 259 5.76 8.33 3.11
N GLY A 260 5.71 9.08 4.22
CA GLY A 260 4.48 9.76 4.63
C GLY A 260 4.03 10.80 3.60
N ILE A 261 4.98 11.54 3.01
CA ILE A 261 4.71 12.49 1.91
C ILE A 261 4.28 11.75 0.65
N ILE A 262 5.07 10.76 0.22
CA ILE A 262 4.82 10.03 -1.04
C ILE A 262 3.45 9.34 -1.01
N ALA A 263 3.11 8.66 0.10
CA ALA A 263 1.82 7.99 0.23
C ALA A 263 0.66 8.99 0.22
N ALA A 264 0.77 10.11 0.95
CA ALA A 264 -0.27 11.15 0.93
C ALA A 264 -0.48 11.72 -0.47
N GLU A 265 0.60 12.07 -1.18
CA GLU A 265 0.53 12.60 -2.54
C GLU A 265 -0.01 11.58 -3.55
N ALA A 266 0.34 10.30 -3.40
CA ALA A 266 -0.19 9.22 -4.24
C ALA A 266 -1.72 9.17 -4.18
N PHE A 267 -2.29 9.25 -2.97
CA PHE A 267 -3.75 9.24 -2.77
C PHE A 267 -4.41 10.62 -2.94
N GLY A 268 -3.67 11.64 -3.38
CA GLY A 268 -4.21 12.99 -3.61
C GLY A 268 -4.55 13.76 -2.32
N VAL A 269 -3.92 13.40 -1.20
CA VAL A 269 -4.01 14.12 0.07
C VAL A 269 -2.88 15.17 0.09
N PRO A 270 -3.19 16.46 0.30
CA PRO A 270 -2.17 17.51 0.42
C PRO A 270 -1.12 17.16 1.47
N ALA A 271 0.15 17.37 1.13
CA ALA A 271 1.28 16.98 1.99
C ALA A 271 2.32 18.09 2.17
N ARG A 272 2.93 18.17 3.34
CA ARG A 272 4.00 19.14 3.66
C ARG A 272 5.14 18.46 4.41
N VAL A 273 6.36 18.70 3.94
CA VAL A 273 7.58 18.27 4.63
C VAL A 273 7.80 19.14 5.87
N LEU A 274 8.01 18.49 7.00
CA LEU A 274 8.53 19.09 8.23
C LEU A 274 9.95 18.56 8.43
N VAL A 275 10.92 19.45 8.67
CA VAL A 275 12.31 19.02 8.94
C VAL A 275 12.47 18.63 10.40
N SER A 276 13.25 17.59 10.65
CA SER A 276 13.74 17.19 11.96
C SER A 276 15.25 16.98 11.91
N PRO A 277 15.95 16.89 13.06
CA PRO A 277 17.37 16.56 13.11
C PRO A 277 17.73 15.21 12.44
N HIS A 278 16.75 14.33 12.26
CA HIS A 278 16.93 13.01 11.64
C HIS A 278 16.50 12.95 10.17
N VAL A 279 16.09 14.08 9.58
CA VAL A 279 15.70 14.16 8.17
C VAL A 279 16.94 14.23 7.29
N GLU A 280 17.19 13.18 6.51
CA GLU A 280 18.16 13.26 5.41
C GLU A 280 17.56 14.04 4.23
N LEU A 281 17.95 15.30 4.02
CA LEU A 281 17.32 16.15 3.00
C LEU A 281 17.57 15.67 1.55
N PHE A 282 18.65 14.93 1.28
CA PHE A 282 18.98 14.43 -0.06
C PHE A 282 17.81 13.68 -0.69
N LYS A 283 17.21 12.73 0.04
CA LYS A 283 16.08 11.94 -0.47
C LYS A 283 14.83 12.77 -0.77
N PHE A 284 14.60 13.84 -0.01
CA PHE A 284 13.51 14.76 -0.28
C PHE A 284 13.79 15.61 -1.51
N HIS A 285 14.98 16.21 -1.63
CA HIS A 285 15.33 16.95 -2.85
C HIS A 285 15.22 16.08 -4.10
N ASP A 286 15.74 14.87 -4.04
CA ASP A 286 15.70 13.90 -5.12
C ASP A 286 14.24 13.57 -5.54
N TYR A 287 13.36 13.29 -4.58
CA TYR A 287 11.95 13.06 -4.85
C TYR A 287 11.21 14.28 -5.43
N PHE A 288 11.40 15.46 -4.84
CA PHE A 288 10.72 16.68 -5.30
C PHE A 288 11.18 17.06 -6.71
N GLU A 289 12.48 17.00 -7.00
CA GLU A 289 13.00 17.27 -8.34
C GLU A 289 12.54 16.23 -9.36
N GLY A 290 12.47 14.95 -8.96
CA GLY A 290 11.90 13.88 -9.79
C GLY A 290 10.42 14.07 -10.12
N THR A 291 9.69 14.80 -9.29
CA THR A 291 8.29 15.21 -9.49
C THR A 291 8.14 16.62 -10.08
N GLN A 292 9.23 17.17 -10.64
CA GLN A 292 9.33 18.52 -11.25
C GLN A 292 9.01 19.67 -10.31
N ARG A 293 9.42 19.55 -9.04
CA ARG A 293 9.18 20.55 -7.99
C ARG A 293 10.49 20.88 -7.28
N LYS A 294 10.56 22.10 -6.77
CA LYS A 294 11.60 22.48 -5.80
C LYS A 294 11.07 22.16 -4.40
N LEU A 295 11.87 21.47 -3.59
CA LEU A 295 11.51 21.20 -2.20
C LEU A 295 11.30 22.51 -1.43
N ARG A 296 10.13 22.63 -0.79
CA ARG A 296 9.85 23.63 0.25
C ARG A 296 9.39 22.89 1.50
N TYR A 297 10.19 22.98 2.55
CA TYR A 297 9.89 22.35 3.83
C TYR A 297 9.63 23.42 4.89
N ALA A 298 8.91 23.02 5.94
CA ALA A 298 8.74 23.82 7.14
C ALA A 298 9.79 23.42 8.20
N ASN A 299 10.22 24.38 9.01
CA ASN A 299 11.17 24.19 10.10
C ASN A 299 10.47 23.92 11.43
N ASN A 300 9.20 24.24 11.52
CA ASN A 300 8.36 23.97 12.68
C ASN A 300 6.91 23.73 12.25
N LEU A 301 6.10 23.24 13.20
CA LEU A 301 4.74 22.82 12.90
C LEU A 301 3.79 23.99 12.60
N SER A 302 4.00 25.16 13.21
CA SER A 302 3.20 26.36 12.91
C SER A 302 3.41 26.81 11.46
N GLU A 303 4.67 26.86 11.02
CA GLU A 303 5.03 27.13 9.63
C GLU A 303 4.43 26.09 8.67
N ALA A 304 4.52 24.80 9.00
CA ALA A 304 3.95 23.73 8.17
C ALA A 304 2.44 23.89 7.96
N ILE A 305 1.73 24.29 9.01
CA ILE A 305 0.28 24.54 8.95
C ILE A 305 -0.02 25.75 8.07
N GLN A 306 0.74 26.85 8.24
CA GLN A 306 0.56 28.07 7.44
C GLN A 306 0.86 27.84 5.96
N MET A 307 1.87 27.05 5.64
CA MET A 307 2.25 26.70 4.27
C MET A 307 1.23 25.80 3.58
N GLY A 308 0.40 25.07 4.33
CA GLY A 308 -0.49 24.05 3.79
C GLY A 308 0.23 22.98 2.98
N GLY A 309 -0.52 22.23 2.18
CA GLY A 309 0.05 21.23 1.27
C GLY A 309 0.87 21.85 0.15
N GLU A 310 1.85 21.11 -0.34
CA GLU A 310 2.62 21.51 -1.53
C GLU A 310 1.76 21.45 -2.80
N ILE A 311 2.18 22.19 -3.83
CA ILE A 311 1.60 22.06 -5.17
C ILE A 311 1.65 20.59 -5.65
N PRO A 312 0.60 20.11 -6.34
CA PRO A 312 0.57 18.76 -6.87
C PRO A 312 1.77 18.43 -7.76
N MET A 313 2.25 17.20 -7.67
CA MET A 313 3.33 16.69 -8.50
C MET A 313 2.97 16.73 -10.00
N LYS A 314 3.99 16.96 -10.84
CA LYS A 314 3.88 16.83 -12.30
C LYS A 314 4.74 15.67 -12.74
N LEU A 315 4.19 14.46 -12.63
CA LEU A 315 4.87 13.22 -13.01
C LEU A 315 3.93 12.34 -13.84
N ASP A 316 4.42 11.89 -15.00
CA ASP A 316 3.74 10.87 -15.79
C ASP A 316 4.00 9.49 -15.19
N LEU A 317 3.07 9.03 -14.36
CA LEU A 317 3.14 7.72 -13.71
C LEU A 317 3.09 6.55 -14.71
N THR A 318 2.69 6.78 -15.96
CA THR A 318 2.70 5.76 -17.01
C THR A 318 4.12 5.30 -17.31
N LYS A 319 5.09 6.21 -17.34
CA LYS A 319 6.51 5.87 -17.53
C LYS A 319 7.03 5.00 -16.40
N LEU A 320 6.73 5.37 -15.15
CA LEU A 320 7.14 4.61 -13.97
C LEU A 320 6.51 3.21 -13.96
N ARG A 321 5.22 3.13 -14.28
CA ARG A 321 4.48 1.85 -14.38
C ARG A 321 5.01 0.96 -15.50
N ASN A 322 5.26 1.52 -16.69
CA ASN A 322 5.79 0.77 -17.83
C ASN A 322 7.24 0.32 -17.64
N ALA A 323 7.99 1.01 -16.77
CA ALA A 323 9.33 0.59 -16.37
C ALA A 323 9.33 -0.58 -15.37
N PHE A 324 8.16 -1.04 -14.90
CA PHE A 324 8.10 -2.25 -14.08
C PHE A 324 8.71 -3.44 -14.85
N PRO A 325 9.68 -4.17 -14.27
CA PRO A 325 10.48 -5.16 -15.00
C PRO A 325 9.77 -6.49 -15.24
N MET A 326 8.54 -6.47 -15.78
CA MET A 326 7.74 -7.68 -16.01
C MET A 326 8.45 -8.71 -16.90
N ASP A 327 9.26 -8.25 -17.86
CA ASP A 327 10.08 -9.08 -18.75
C ASP A 327 11.09 -9.97 -18.02
N LYS A 328 11.41 -9.69 -16.75
CA LYS A 328 12.26 -10.54 -15.91
C LYS A 328 11.50 -11.70 -15.26
N PHE A 329 10.18 -11.72 -15.37
CA PHE A 329 9.27 -12.67 -14.72
C PHE A 329 8.39 -13.45 -15.70
N GLU A 330 8.42 -13.09 -16.98
CA GLU A 330 7.88 -13.92 -18.04
C GLU A 330 8.88 -15.03 -18.35
N ALA A 331 8.46 -16.28 -18.20
CA ALA A 331 9.26 -17.41 -18.68
C ALA A 331 9.48 -17.20 -20.18
N LYS A 332 10.75 -17.16 -20.62
CA LYS A 332 11.07 -17.14 -22.05
C LYS A 332 10.37 -18.34 -22.69
N SER A 333 9.41 -18.05 -23.56
CA SER A 333 8.72 -19.03 -24.39
C SER A 333 9.69 -19.74 -25.31
#